data_AF-A0A9D9W6S7-F1
#
_entry.id   AF-A0A9D9W6S7-F1
#
_cell.length_a   1.000
_cell.length_b   1.000
_cell.length_c   1.000
_cell.angle_alpha   90.00
_cell.angle_beta   90.00
_cell.angle_gamma   90.00
#
_symmetry.space_group_name_H-M   'P 1'
#
loop_
_entity.id
_entity.type
_entity.pdbx_description
1 polymer ?
#
loop_
_entity_poly.entity_id
_entity_poly.type
_entity_poly.pdbx_seq_one_letter_code
_entity_poly.pdbx_strand_id
1 'polypeptide(L)' 'MAHRTWNVRVMREGRALRLGQVAESSESLARCAALSRSSVTEEELAGAPCKPDACVIYPDEDFDVTPAG' A
#
# COMPACT_ATOMS: atom_id res chain seq x y z
N MET A 1 11.64 -11.28 16.92
CA MET A 1 11.43 -11.60 15.49
C MET A 1 12.18 -10.55 14.69
N ALA A 2 12.90 -10.92 13.62
CA ALA A 2 13.56 -9.94 12.77
C ALA A 2 12.54 -9.32 11.82
N HIS A 3 12.40 -7.99 11.84
CA HIS A 3 11.56 -7.26 10.89
C HIS A 3 12.36 -7.03 9.61
N ARG A 4 11.70 -7.17 8.46
CA ARG A 4 12.23 -6.81 7.15
C ARG A 4 11.44 -5.62 6.63
N THR A 5 12.09 -4.75 5.88
CA THR A 5 11.39 -3.65 5.22
C THR A 5 10.80 -4.17 3.91
N TRP A 6 9.56 -3.79 3.62
CA TRP A 6 8.81 -4.18 2.43
C TRP A 6 8.35 -2.92 1.70
N ASN A 7 8.59 -2.85 0.39
CA ASN A 7 8.05 -1.82 -0.47
C ASN A 7 6.60 -2.16 -0.85
N VAL A 8 5.71 -1.19 -0.75
CA VAL A 8 4.32 -1.29 -1.19
C VAL A 8 4.18 -0.61 -2.55
N ARG A 9 3.61 -1.31 -3.53
CA ARG A 9 3.43 -0.83 -4.90
C ARG A 9 2.05 -1.17 -5.43
N VAL A 10 1.51 -0.31 -6.30
CA VAL A 10 0.28 -0.57 -7.07
C VAL A 10 0.58 -0.46 -8.56
N MET A 11 -0.18 -1.19 -9.37
CA MET A 11 -0.10 -1.11 -10.83
C MET A 11 -1.18 -0.18 -11.36
N ARG A 12 -0.77 1.04 -11.77
CA ARG A 12 -1.66 2.06 -12.35
C ARG A 12 -1.26 2.36 -13.77
N GLU A 13 -2.19 2.26 -14.72
CA GLU A 13 -1.95 2.57 -16.14
C GLU A 13 -0.70 1.83 -16.71
N GLY A 14 -0.47 0.59 -16.27
CA GLY A 14 0.69 -0.22 -16.67
C GLY A 14 2.01 0.17 -16.00
N ARG A 15 2.00 1.08 -15.01
CA ARG A 15 3.18 1.53 -14.26
C ARG A 15 3.10 1.09 -12.81
N ALA A 16 4.21 0.54 -12.31
CA ALA A 16 4.37 0.25 -10.88
C ALA A 16 4.63 1.56 -10.11
N LEU A 17 3.65 2.02 -9.35
CA LEU A 17 3.75 3.19 -8.49
C LEU A 17 4.07 2.74 -7.07
N ARG A 18 5.13 3.29 -6.48
CA ARG A 18 5.51 2.99 -5.09
C ARG A 18 4.73 3.89 -4.14
N LEU A 19 3.93 3.28 -3.27
CA LEU A 19 3.14 3.96 -2.24
C LEU A 19 3.94 4.22 -0.96
N GLY A 20 4.89 3.33 -0.64
CA GLY A 20 5.69 3.48 0.59
C GLY A 20 6.41 2.22 1.02
N GLN A 21 6.67 2.12 2.33
CA GLN A 21 7.28 0.96 2.96
C GLN A 21 6.58 0.59 4.29
N VAL A 22 6.60 -0.70 4.62
CA VAL A 22 6.18 -1.25 5.91
C VAL A 22 7.29 -2.15 6.47
N ALA A 23 7.38 -2.28 7.79
CA ALA A 23 8.39 -3.09 8.45
C ALA A 23 7.73 -4.29 9.13
N GLU A 24 7.80 -5.46 8.48
CA GLU A 24 7.08 -6.65 8.89
C GLU A 24 7.94 -7.91 8.79
N SER A 25 7.58 -8.94 9.54
CA SER A 25 8.37 -10.18 9.63
C SER A 25 8.11 -11.16 8.48
N SER A 26 6.98 -11.03 7.78
CA SER A 26 6.59 -11.86 6.63
C SER A 26 5.84 -11.05 5.58
N GLU A 27 5.74 -11.59 4.37
CA GLU A 27 5.01 -10.97 3.26
C GLU A 27 3.53 -10.80 3.59
N SER A 28 2.89 -11.82 4.16
CA SER A 28 1.48 -11.78 4.52
C SER A 28 1.18 -10.68 5.54
N LEU A 29 2.05 -10.49 6.53
CA LEU A 29 1.94 -9.39 7.49
C LEU A 29 2.20 -8.03 6.82
N ALA A 30 3.17 -7.96 5.90
CA ALA A 30 3.41 -6.76 5.11
C ALA A 30 2.19 -6.36 4.26
N ARG A 31 1.48 -7.31 3.67
CA ARG A 31 0.21 -7.05 2.94
C ARG A 31 -0.87 -6.51 3.87
N CYS A 32 -1.06 -7.12 5.04
CA CYS A 32 -2.02 -6.63 6.03
C CYS A 32 -1.68 -5.22 6.52
N ALA A 33 -0.40 -4.95 6.84
CA ALA A 33 0.07 -3.65 7.27
C ALA A 33 -0.04 -2.59 6.16
N ALA A 34 0.20 -2.97 4.90
CA ALA A 34 0.05 -2.10 3.74
C ALA A 34 -1.41 -1.67 3.56
N LEU A 35 -2.35 -2.62 3.64
CA LEU A 35 -3.79 -2.33 3.62
C LEU A 35 -4.15 -1.41 4.79
N SER A 36 -3.81 -1.79 6.03
CA SER A 36 -4.15 -0.97 7.20
C SER A 36 -3.61 0.47 7.15
N ARG A 37 -2.51 0.74 6.45
CA ARG A 37 -1.90 2.07 6.35
C ARG A 37 -2.30 2.86 5.11
N SER A 38 -2.63 2.17 4.02
CA SER A 38 -2.73 2.76 2.69
C SER A 38 -4.07 2.46 2.01
N SER A 39 -4.91 1.58 2.54
CA SER A 39 -6.25 1.37 1.99
C SER A 39 -7.11 2.59 2.25
N VAL A 40 -7.80 3.06 1.23
CA VAL A 40 -8.89 4.03 1.38
C VAL A 40 -10.20 3.26 1.28
N THR A 41 -11.10 3.47 2.22
CA THR A 41 -12.47 2.93 2.13
C THR A 41 -13.33 3.83 1.26
N GLU A 42 -14.39 3.28 0.66
CA GLU A 42 -15.35 4.04 -0.17
C GLU A 42 -15.94 5.26 0.57
N GLU A 43 -16.02 5.19 1.90
CA GLU A 43 -16.51 6.24 2.80
C GLU A 43 -15.53 7.43 2.91
N GLU A 44 -14.21 7.20 2.90
CA GLU A 44 -13.19 8.26 2.94
C GLU A 44 -13.04 8.97 1.59
N LEU A 45 -13.33 8.27 0.48
CA LEU A 45 -13.34 8.85 -0.86
C LEU A 45 -14.46 9.90 -1.04
N ALA A 46 -15.55 9.78 -0.28
CA ALA A 46 -16.74 10.63 -0.40
C ALA A 46 -16.68 11.92 0.45
N GLY A 47 -15.74 12.04 1.40
CA GLY A 47 -15.85 13.02 2.51
C GLY A 47 -14.76 14.09 2.64
N ALA A 48 -13.59 13.94 2.01
CA ALA A 48 -12.48 14.88 2.21
C ALA A 48 -11.57 15.01 0.98
N PRO A 49 -10.86 16.14 0.80
CA PRO A 49 -9.76 16.22 -0.15
C PRO A 49 -8.59 15.40 0.41
N CYS A 50 -8.66 14.07 0.27
CA CYS A 50 -7.49 13.23 0.39
C CYS A 50 -6.44 13.81 -0.56
N LYS A 51 -5.24 14.10 -0.04
CA LYS A 51 -4.13 14.65 -0.83
C LYS A 51 -4.04 13.87 -2.15
N PRO A 52 -4.04 14.55 -3.32
CA PRO A 52 -4.31 13.87 -4.60
C PRO A 52 -3.32 12.78 -5.02
N ASP A 53 -2.21 12.58 -4.33
CA ASP A 53 -1.07 11.92 -4.95
C ASP A 53 -0.54 10.71 -4.17
N ALA A 54 -0.71 9.55 -4.81
CA ALA A 54 0.24 8.44 -4.84
C ALA A 54 0.48 7.59 -3.58
N CYS A 55 -0.30 7.73 -2.50
CA CYS A 55 -0.09 6.93 -1.27
C CYS A 55 -1.26 6.01 -0.88
N VAL A 56 -2.22 5.77 -1.77
CA VAL A 56 -3.44 4.99 -1.46
C VAL A 56 -3.57 3.76 -2.33
N ILE A 57 -4.16 2.68 -1.79
CA ILE A 57 -4.59 1.47 -2.48
C ILE A 57 -6.12 1.56 -2.60
N TYR A 58 -6.66 1.58 -3.82
CA TYR A 58 -8.10 1.54 -4.03
C TYR A 58 -8.65 0.11 -3.84
N PRO A 59 -9.95 -0.05 -3.49
CA PRO A 59 -10.55 -1.37 -3.26
C PRO A 59 -10.44 -2.33 -4.45
N ASP A 60 -10.50 -1.79 -5.67
CA ASP A 60 -10.41 -2.56 -6.93
C ASP A 60 -8.97 -2.72 -7.46
N GLU A 61 -7.98 -2.14 -6.78
CA GLU A 61 -6.58 -2.23 -7.20
C GLU A 61 -5.89 -3.45 -6.61
N ASP A 62 -5.15 -4.15 -7.46
CA ASP A 62 -4.15 -5.10 -6.98
C ASP A 62 -2.87 -4.36 -6.57
N PHE A 63 -2.23 -4.85 -5.51
CA PHE A 63 -1.01 -4.28 -4.96
C PHE A 63 -0.02 -5.36 -4.58
N ASP A 64 1.25 -5.02 -4.71
CA ASP A 64 2.37 -5.89 -4.40
C ASP A 64 3.16 -5.38 -3.21
N VAL A 65 3.68 -6.32 -2.43
CA VAL A 65 4.70 -6.06 -1.42
C VAL A 65 5.97 -6.82 -1.77
N THR A 66 7.10 -6.12 -1.83
CA THR A 66 8.39 -6.72 -2.19
C THR A 66 9.44 -6.37 -1.14
N PRO A 67 10.37 -7.27 -0.79
CA PRO A 67 11.44 -6.92 0.14
C PRO A 67 12.21 -5.68 -0.32
N ALA A 68 12.42 -4.74 0.58
CA ALA A 68 13.38 -3.66 0.38
C ALA A 68 14.77 -4.22 0.72
N GLY A 69 15.65 -4.22 -0.29
CA GLY A 69 17.06 -4.60 -0.14
C GLY A 69 17.84 -3.62 0.71
#